data_AF-A0A935L8T7-F1
#
_entry.id   AF-A0A935L8T7-F1
#
_cell.length_a   1.000
_cell.length_b   1.000
_cell.length_c   1.000
_cell.angle_alpha   90.00
_cell.angle_beta   90.00
_cell.angle_gamma   90.00
#
_symmetry.space_group_name_H-M   'P 1'
#
loop_
_entity.id
_entity.type
_entity.pdbx_description
1 polymer ?
#
loop_
_entity_poly.entity_id
_entity_poly.type
_entity_poly.pdbx_seq_one_letter_code
_entity_poly.pdbx_strand_id
1 'polypeptide(L)'
;MTSLYRGSLKHKDRPSTGRKGTLCPEWTHTAIDSGFNGDPFNHPWDETVAHQLFNSATVWTDGRYFATARGIAFEAKPTRDGSWHGFPVPWESVPPSILNQWLREKKVSGREIRLYKQSDKNDIRWALDSDEP
;
A
#
# COMPACT_ATOMS: atom_id res chain seq x y z
N MET A 1 -5.81 6.80 20.27
CA MET A 1 -6.68 7.48 19.28
C MET A 1 -7.03 6.44 18.23
N THR A 2 -8.28 6.32 17.80
CA THR A 2 -8.65 5.34 16.77
C THR A 2 -8.02 5.75 15.43
N SER A 3 -7.25 4.84 14.81
CA SER A 3 -6.70 5.05 13.46
C SER A 3 -7.80 5.40 12.46
N LEU A 4 -7.60 6.46 11.67
CA LEU A 4 -8.45 6.76 10.51
C LEU A 4 -8.23 5.75 9.37
N TYR A 5 -7.07 5.10 9.34
CA TYR A 5 -6.75 4.03 8.41
C TYR A 5 -7.25 2.68 8.93
N ARG A 6 -7.86 1.91 8.04
CA ARG A 6 -8.24 0.52 8.27
C ARG A 6 -7.96 -0.27 6.99
N GLY A 7 -7.44 -1.48 7.08
CA GLY A 7 -7.45 -2.35 5.92
C GLY A 7 -8.87 -2.67 5.48
N SER A 8 -9.05 -2.92 4.19
CA SER A 8 -10.35 -3.30 3.66
C SER A 8 -10.81 -4.60 4.32
N LEU A 9 -12.05 -4.63 4.84
CA LEU A 9 -12.70 -5.87 5.31
C LEU A 9 -12.87 -6.94 4.22
N LYS A 10 -12.58 -6.59 2.97
CA LYS A 10 -12.51 -7.50 1.83
C LYS A 10 -11.07 -7.88 1.49
N HIS A 11 -10.11 -7.70 2.41
CA HIS A 11 -8.79 -8.30 2.25
C HIS A 11 -8.93 -9.80 2.09
N LYS A 12 -8.06 -10.38 1.27
CA LYS A 12 -7.98 -11.83 1.14
C LYS A 12 -6.77 -12.34 1.91
N ASP A 13 -6.95 -13.46 2.60
CA ASP A 13 -5.84 -14.26 3.10
C ASP A 13 -5.05 -14.85 1.92
N ARG A 14 -3.76 -15.10 2.14
CA ARG A 14 -2.93 -15.81 1.16
C ARG A 14 -2.87 -17.31 1.47
N PRO A 15 -2.74 -18.17 0.44
CA PRO A 15 -2.81 -17.88 -0.99
C PRO A 15 -4.27 -17.73 -1.42
N SER A 16 -4.61 -16.69 -2.19
CA SER A 16 -5.95 -16.57 -2.78
C SER A 16 -5.91 -16.30 -4.28
N THR A 17 -6.81 -16.98 -4.99
CA THR A 17 -6.98 -16.85 -6.44
C THR A 17 -8.22 -16.00 -6.75
N GLY A 18 -8.20 -15.30 -7.90
CA GLY A 18 -9.36 -14.54 -8.41
C GLY A 18 -9.46 -13.06 -8.02
N ARG A 19 -10.51 -12.38 -8.54
CA ARG A 19 -10.60 -10.90 -8.67
C ARG A 19 -11.23 -10.10 -7.50
N LYS A 20 -11.84 -10.74 -6.50
CA LYS A 20 -12.64 -10.06 -5.47
C LYS A 20 -11.93 -9.87 -4.13
N GLY A 21 -11.34 -8.71 -3.88
CA GLY A 21 -10.68 -8.36 -2.62
C GLY A 21 -9.31 -7.74 -2.86
N THR A 22 -8.85 -6.85 -1.98
CA THR A 22 -7.55 -6.19 -2.12
C THR A 22 -6.47 -7.10 -1.56
N LEU A 23 -5.50 -7.47 -2.40
CA LEU A 23 -4.26 -8.10 -1.96
C LEU A 23 -3.24 -7.00 -1.70
N CYS A 24 -2.79 -6.86 -0.46
CA CYS A 24 -1.62 -6.03 -0.13
C CYS A 24 -0.44 -6.94 0.23
N PRO A 25 0.79 -6.42 0.17
CA PRO A 25 1.95 -7.09 0.75
C PRO A 25 1.72 -7.39 2.24
N GLU A 26 2.07 -8.58 2.72
CA GLU A 26 1.84 -8.98 4.12
C GLU A 26 2.59 -8.07 5.09
N TRP A 27 3.79 -7.59 4.71
CA TRP A 27 4.54 -6.62 5.52
C TRP A 27 3.78 -5.31 5.79
N THR A 28 2.75 -4.98 5.01
CA THR A 28 1.93 -3.79 5.29
C THR A 28 1.04 -3.97 6.53
N HIS A 29 0.71 -5.21 6.87
CA HIS A 29 -0.16 -5.59 7.99
C HIS A 29 0.60 -5.95 9.27
N THR A 30 1.92 -6.10 9.18
CA THR A 30 2.72 -6.41 10.37
C THR A 30 2.68 -5.22 11.31
N ALA A 31 2.28 -5.45 12.56
CA ALA A 31 2.62 -4.52 13.64
C ALA A 31 4.12 -4.68 13.93
N ILE A 32 4.73 -3.64 14.49
CA ILE A 32 6.19 -3.57 14.73
C ILE A 32 6.70 -4.82 15.49
N ASP A 33 5.85 -5.46 16.31
CA ASP A 33 6.23 -6.56 17.20
C ASP A 33 5.66 -7.95 16.83
N SER A 34 4.81 -8.10 15.80
CA SER A 34 4.05 -9.35 15.58
C SER A 34 4.49 -10.23 14.40
N GLY A 35 5.49 -9.83 13.61
CA GLY A 35 6.01 -10.66 12.51
C GLY A 35 4.97 -11.04 11.44
N PHE A 36 5.32 -11.97 10.54
CA PHE A 36 4.59 -12.29 9.31
C PHE A 36 3.41 -13.28 9.44
N ASN A 37 2.87 -13.55 10.64
CA ASN A 37 1.85 -14.60 10.85
C ASN A 37 0.55 -14.11 11.51
N GLY A 38 0.32 -12.79 11.53
CA GLY A 38 -0.90 -12.21 12.09
C GLY A 38 -2.08 -12.32 11.13
N ASP A 39 -3.26 -12.66 11.67
CA ASP A 39 -4.53 -12.45 10.96
C ASP A 39 -4.59 -10.98 10.48
N PRO A 40 -4.79 -10.72 9.17
CA PRO A 40 -4.79 -9.36 8.62
C PRO A 40 -5.93 -8.48 9.15
N PHE A 41 -6.82 -9.03 9.98
CA PHE A 41 -7.91 -8.33 10.65
C PHE A 41 -7.75 -8.27 12.18
N ASN A 42 -6.81 -9.01 12.77
CA ASN A 42 -6.60 -9.07 14.22
C ASN A 42 -5.31 -8.39 14.66
N HIS A 43 -5.16 -7.11 14.30
CA HIS A 43 -4.06 -6.27 14.76
C HIS A 43 -4.52 -4.82 14.99
N PRO A 44 -3.91 -4.09 15.93
CA PRO A 44 -4.12 -2.66 16.08
C PRO A 44 -3.63 -1.93 14.83
N TRP A 45 -4.56 -1.43 14.00
CA TRP A 45 -4.22 -0.79 12.72
C TRP A 45 -3.27 0.38 12.86
N ASP A 46 -3.36 1.15 13.95
CA ASP A 46 -2.46 2.25 14.30
C ASP A 46 -1.00 1.84 14.47
N GLU A 47 -0.71 0.56 14.71
CA GLU A 47 0.66 0.05 14.87
C GLU A 47 1.21 -0.58 13.57
N THR A 48 0.39 -0.68 12.53
CA THR A 48 0.79 -1.32 11.26
C THR A 48 1.64 -0.40 10.39
N VAL A 49 2.47 -1.01 9.54
CA VAL A 49 3.20 -0.28 8.49
C VAL A 49 2.23 0.43 7.54
N ALA A 50 1.05 -0.13 7.27
CA ALA A 50 0.03 0.52 6.44
C ALA A 50 -0.46 1.84 7.04
N HIS A 51 -0.65 1.91 8.36
CA HIS A 51 -1.00 3.17 9.03
C HIS A 51 0.16 4.18 9.00
N GLN A 52 1.40 3.73 9.18
CA GLN A 52 2.57 4.60 9.06
C GLN A 52 2.71 5.18 7.64
N LEU A 53 2.46 4.36 6.62
CA LEU A 53 2.41 4.80 5.23
C LEU A 53 1.30 5.83 5.02
N PHE A 54 0.12 5.61 5.59
CA PHE A 54 -0.99 6.56 5.51
C PHE A 54 -0.64 7.90 6.16
N ASN A 55 -0.04 7.89 7.35
CA ASN A 55 0.36 9.12 8.06
C ASN A 55 1.47 9.90 7.34
N SER A 56 2.33 9.22 6.59
CA SER A 56 3.41 9.84 5.81
C SER A 56 3.04 10.10 4.35
N ALA A 57 1.81 9.77 3.95
CA ALA A 57 1.36 9.88 2.57
C ALA A 57 1.24 11.34 2.12
N THR A 58 1.51 11.57 0.84
CA THR A 58 1.31 12.85 0.17
C THR A 58 -0.13 12.94 -0.32
N VAL A 59 -0.84 13.98 0.10
CA VAL A 59 -2.22 14.25 -0.34
C VAL A 59 -2.22 14.73 -1.80
N TRP A 60 -3.15 14.20 -2.58
CA TRP A 60 -3.46 14.64 -3.93
C TRP A 60 -4.76 15.44 -3.97
N THR A 61 -4.92 16.25 -5.02
CA THR A 61 -5.95 17.30 -5.12
C THR A 61 -7.39 16.83 -5.06
N ASP A 62 -7.65 15.54 -5.24
CA ASP A 62 -8.99 14.91 -5.16
C ASP A 62 -9.23 14.13 -3.86
N GLY A 63 -8.38 14.36 -2.84
CA GLY A 63 -8.48 13.69 -1.55
C GLY A 63 -7.91 12.28 -1.56
N ARG A 64 -7.18 11.86 -2.60
CA ARG A 64 -6.39 10.62 -2.56
C ARG A 64 -5.07 10.83 -1.84
N TYR A 65 -4.56 9.77 -1.21
CA TYR A 65 -3.27 9.79 -0.52
C TYR A 65 -2.33 8.82 -1.22
N PHE A 66 -1.08 9.24 -1.45
CA PHE A 66 -0.07 8.40 -2.09
C PHE A 66 1.14 8.23 -1.18
N ALA A 67 1.61 6.99 -1.06
CA ALA A 67 2.82 6.65 -0.32
C ALA A 67 3.68 5.67 -1.11
N THR A 68 4.94 5.49 -0.69
CA THR A 68 5.82 4.48 -1.26
C THR A 68 6.68 3.84 -0.19
N ALA A 69 6.91 2.53 -0.32
CA ALA A 69 7.87 1.76 0.45
C ALA A 69 8.26 0.49 -0.31
N ARG A 70 9.50 0.01 -0.08
CA ARG A 70 10.07 -1.18 -0.74
C ARG A 70 9.90 -1.18 -2.27
N GLY A 71 10.05 -0.01 -2.90
CA GLY A 71 9.89 0.15 -4.34
C GLY A 71 8.45 0.05 -4.86
N ILE A 72 7.45 -0.08 -4.00
CA ILE A 72 6.02 -0.15 -4.35
C ILE A 72 5.36 1.20 -4.11
N ALA A 73 4.42 1.58 -4.98
CA ALA A 73 3.53 2.71 -4.76
C ALA A 73 2.18 2.24 -4.18
N PHE A 74 1.63 3.04 -3.26
CA PHE A 74 0.35 2.81 -2.62
C PHE A 74 -0.59 4.00 -2.83
N GLU A 75 -1.86 3.73 -3.06
CA GLU A 75 -2.95 4.70 -3.11
C GLU A 75 -3.92 4.40 -1.97
N ALA A 76 -4.32 5.42 -1.20
CA ALA A 76 -5.38 5.32 -0.21
C ALA A 76 -6.56 6.24 -0.54
N LYS A 77 -7.77 5.72 -0.29
CA LYS A 77 -9.06 6.37 -0.59
C LYS A 77 -9.97 6.36 0.63
N PRO A 78 -10.81 7.39 0.80
CA PRO A 78 -11.80 7.39 1.86
C PRO A 78 -12.90 6.38 1.53
N THR A 79 -13.46 5.79 2.57
CA THR A 79 -14.61 4.89 2.49
C THR A 79 -15.87 5.59 2.97
N ARG A 80 -17.04 4.99 2.70
CA ARG A 80 -18.34 5.57 3.07
C ARG A 80 -18.56 5.66 4.59
N ASP A 81 -17.88 4.82 5.36
CA ASP A 81 -17.89 4.82 6.83
C ASP A 81 -16.83 5.75 7.45
N GLY A 82 -16.14 6.56 6.63
CA GLY A 82 -15.18 7.56 7.10
C GLY A 82 -13.77 7.04 7.39
N SER A 83 -13.53 5.73 7.21
CA SER A 83 -12.19 5.14 7.27
C SER A 83 -11.42 5.33 5.95
N TRP A 84 -10.15 4.94 5.93
CA TRP A 84 -9.29 4.99 4.76
C TRP A 84 -8.73 3.62 4.43
N HIS A 85 -8.84 3.22 3.16
CA HIS A 85 -8.30 1.95 2.67
C HIS A 85 -7.17 2.21 1.67
N GLY A 86 -6.02 1.59 1.90
CA GLY A 86 -4.86 1.62 1.01
C GLY A 86 -4.72 0.36 0.16
N PHE A 87 -4.15 0.48 -1.03
CA PHE A 87 -3.81 -0.65 -1.89
C PHE A 87 -2.58 -0.34 -2.76
N PRO A 88 -1.78 -1.36 -3.13
CA PRO A 88 -0.68 -1.18 -4.07
C PRO A 88 -1.21 -0.78 -5.45
N VAL A 89 -0.50 0.13 -6.12
CA VAL A 89 -0.82 0.62 -7.47
C VAL A 89 0.43 0.65 -8.34
N PRO A 90 0.32 0.42 -9.66
CA PRO A 90 1.46 0.60 -10.55
C PRO A 90 1.89 2.07 -10.60
N TRP A 91 3.16 2.30 -10.93
CA TRP A 91 3.76 3.63 -10.94
C TRP A 91 3.07 4.62 -11.89
N GLU A 92 2.40 4.15 -12.95
CA GLU A 92 1.66 5.06 -13.86
C GLU A 92 0.37 5.61 -13.25
N SER A 93 -0.12 5.01 -12.18
CA SER A 93 -1.27 5.53 -11.43
C SER A 93 -0.87 6.64 -10.44
N VAL A 94 0.43 6.79 -10.16
CA VAL A 94 0.96 7.84 -9.29
C VAL A 94 1.02 9.16 -10.07
N PRO A 95 0.47 10.26 -9.53
CA PRO A 95 0.55 11.57 -10.17
C PRO A 95 2.00 11.97 -10.50
N PRO A 96 2.29 12.49 -11.72
CA PRO A 96 3.67 12.81 -12.12
C PRO A 96 4.41 13.77 -11.18
N SER A 97 3.69 14.72 -10.57
CA SER A 97 4.27 15.67 -9.60
C SER A 97 4.74 14.97 -8.32
N ILE A 98 3.96 14.02 -7.79
CA ILE A 98 4.34 13.20 -6.62
C ILE A 98 5.53 12.32 -6.98
N LEU A 99 5.50 11.67 -8.15
CA LEU A 99 6.60 10.82 -8.61
C LEU A 99 7.91 11.59 -8.75
N ASN A 100 7.86 12.77 -9.39
CA ASN A 100 9.02 13.64 -9.57
C ASN A 100 9.55 14.15 -8.22
N GLN A 101 8.67 14.43 -7.27
CA GLN A 101 9.05 14.80 -5.91
C GLN A 101 9.80 13.65 -5.22
N TRP A 102 9.27 12.42 -5.24
CA TRP A 102 9.91 11.27 -4.60
C TRP A 102 11.26 10.90 -5.24
N LEU A 103 11.38 11.04 -6.56
CA LEU A 103 12.66 10.88 -7.27
C LEU A 103 13.70 11.91 -6.81
N ARG A 104 13.30 13.18 -6.67
CA ARG A 104 14.17 14.26 -6.20
C ARG A 104 14.59 14.06 -4.73
N GLU A 105 13.66 13.61 -3.90
CA GLU A 105 13.88 13.31 -2.48
C GLU A 105 14.61 11.97 -2.26
N LYS A 106 14.89 11.20 -3.33
CA LYS A 106 15.47 9.86 -3.28
C LYS A 106 14.66 8.88 -2.41
N LYS A 107 13.34 9.08 -2.28
CA LYS A 107 12.41 8.14 -1.65
C LYS A 107 12.18 6.89 -2.50
N VAL A 108 12.37 7.04 -3.81
CA VAL A 108 12.37 5.96 -4.79
C VAL A 108 13.44 6.22 -5.84
N SER A 109 14.02 5.17 -6.38
CA SER A 109 14.99 5.20 -7.48
C SER A 109 14.33 4.88 -8.82
N GLY A 110 14.96 5.35 -9.91
CA GLY A 110 14.52 4.96 -11.25
C GLY A 110 14.57 3.45 -11.51
N ARG A 111 15.39 2.69 -10.76
CA ARG A 111 15.46 1.22 -10.82
C ARG A 111 14.20 0.58 -10.23
N GLU A 112 13.78 1.02 -9.05
CA GLU A 112 12.55 0.53 -8.39
C GLU A 112 11.31 0.87 -9.23
N ILE A 113 11.26 2.08 -9.80
CA ILE A 113 10.16 2.44 -10.71
C ILE A 113 10.13 1.47 -11.87
N ARG A 114 11.27 1.18 -12.53
CA ARG A 114 11.33 0.27 -13.68
C ARG A 114 10.90 -1.15 -13.35
N LEU A 115 11.21 -1.64 -12.16
CA LEU A 115 10.87 -3.01 -11.73
C LEU A 115 9.35 -3.25 -11.78
N TYR A 116 8.56 -2.22 -11.47
CA TYR A 116 7.10 -2.28 -11.38
C TYR A 116 6.38 -1.28 -12.28
N LYS A 117 7.10 -0.76 -13.30
CA LYS A 117 6.61 0.36 -14.11
C LYS A 117 5.43 -0.06 -14.97
N GLN A 118 5.42 -1.29 -15.46
CA GLN A 118 4.51 -1.79 -16.49
C GLN A 118 3.81 -3.09 -16.08
N SER A 119 3.64 -3.30 -14.77
CA SER A 119 2.83 -4.43 -14.33
C SER A 119 1.38 -4.21 -14.76
N ASP A 120 0.77 -5.24 -15.36
CA ASP A 120 -0.66 -5.18 -15.70
C ASP A 120 -1.43 -4.75 -14.44
N LYS A 121 -2.33 -3.78 -14.54
CA LYS A 121 -3.20 -3.35 -13.43
C LYS A 121 -4.02 -4.52 -12.85
N ASN A 122 -4.15 -5.60 -13.62
CA ASN A 122 -4.83 -6.84 -13.23
C ASN A 122 -3.90 -7.90 -12.62
N ASP A 123 -2.58 -7.72 -12.69
CA ASP A 123 -1.59 -8.58 -12.05
C ASP A 123 -1.01 -7.86 -10.84
N ILE A 124 -1.25 -8.39 -9.63
CA ILE A 124 -0.74 -7.82 -8.38
C ILE A 124 0.48 -8.58 -7.86
N ARG A 125 0.91 -9.66 -8.53
CA ARG A 125 2.01 -10.54 -8.06
C ARG A 125 3.28 -9.75 -7.80
N TRP A 126 3.57 -8.76 -8.65
CA TRP A 126 4.70 -7.86 -8.50
C TRP A 126 4.76 -7.14 -7.14
N ALA A 127 3.62 -6.82 -6.54
CA ALA A 127 3.58 -6.20 -5.21
C ALA A 127 3.81 -7.25 -4.12
N LEU A 128 3.35 -8.49 -4.34
CA LEU A 128 3.50 -9.59 -3.38
C LEU A 128 4.94 -10.13 -3.33
N ASP A 129 5.70 -10.04 -4.42
CA ASP A 129 7.11 -10.43 -4.48
C ASP A 129 8.00 -9.62 -3.50
N SER A 130 7.48 -8.49 -2.96
CA SER A 130 8.17 -7.70 -1.92
C SER A 130 8.08 -8.28 -0.49
N ASP A 131 7.35 -9.39 -0.32
CA ASP A 131 7.30 -10.13 0.93
C ASP A 131 8.46 -11.13 1.07
N GLU A 132 9.16 -11.45 -0.02
CA GLU A 132 10.37 -12.27 0.03
C GLU A 132 11.59 -11.41 0.45
N PRO A 133 12.42 -11.88 1.40
CA PRO A 133 13.58 -11.15 1.93
C PRO A 133 14.75 -11.01 0.95
#